data_AF-A0A7L5BYN2-F1
#
_entry.id   AF-A0A7L5BYN2-F1
#
_cell.length_a   1.000
_cell.length_b   1.000
_cell.length_c   1.000
_cell.angle_alpha   90.00
_cell.angle_beta   90.00
_cell.angle_gamma   90.00
#
_symmetry.space_group_name_H-M   'P 1'
#
loop_
_entity.id
_entity.type
_entity.pdbx_description
1 polymer ?
#
loop_
_entity_poly.entity_id
_entity_poly.type
_entity_poly.pdbx_seq_one_letter_code
_entity_poly.pdbx_strand_id
1 'polypeptide(L)'
;MRNERRARIAPSVLSGRRPAGAVVGSLAVAMTAFLHFSPARAADADGAFAIKDAGTQTCGAFLKTWDEGNRDLSHYAGWVAGYLTGLNQFTAGAYDLAPWQSTETLLGMTRSACGQMPEETRFLDAFARLIQQMAPMRLPAPSDLEGVRRGERGFVIYEDVLAAAKRRLAAEGFDPGPAEAEFDQTASDAFLAFQKAHDLEETGLPDQKTLFKLFIQPGE
;
A
#
# COMPACT_ATOMS: atom_id res chain seq x y z
N MET A 1 -47.10 -43.80 -3.63
CA MET A 1 -46.92 -44.94 -4.57
C MET A 1 -45.42 -44.98 -4.89
N ARG A 2 -44.57 -45.74 -4.20
CA ARG A 2 -44.33 -47.20 -4.33
C ARG A 2 -44.27 -47.63 -5.80
N ASN A 3 -43.07 -47.78 -6.39
CA ASN A 3 -42.58 -49.13 -6.71
C ASN A 3 -41.11 -49.11 -7.17
N GLU A 4 -40.29 -49.86 -6.45
CA GLU A 4 -39.03 -50.43 -6.94
C GLU A 4 -39.30 -51.47 -8.03
N ARG A 5 -38.32 -51.70 -8.92
CA ARG A 5 -37.95 -53.08 -9.30
C ARG A 5 -36.56 -53.15 -9.93
N ARG A 6 -35.68 -53.85 -9.21
CA ARG A 6 -34.39 -54.45 -9.61
C ARG A 6 -34.58 -55.61 -10.59
N ALA A 7 -33.54 -55.91 -11.39
CA ALA A 7 -32.91 -57.25 -11.61
C ALA A 7 -32.13 -57.25 -12.95
N ARG A 8 -30.79 -57.38 -12.97
CA ARG A 8 -29.90 -58.56 -12.84
C ARG A 8 -29.53 -59.24 -14.18
N ILE A 9 -28.25 -59.07 -14.56
CA ILE A 9 -27.20 -60.08 -14.84
C ILE A 9 -27.51 -61.20 -15.87
N ALA A 10 -26.68 -61.32 -16.93
CA ALA A 10 -25.81 -62.48 -17.17
C ALA A 10 -24.81 -62.29 -18.35
N PRO A 11 -23.67 -63.01 -18.36
CA PRO A 11 -22.47 -62.73 -19.17
C PRO A 11 -22.32 -63.68 -20.37
N SER A 12 -21.39 -63.38 -21.28
CA SER A 12 -20.91 -64.36 -22.27
C SER A 12 -19.44 -64.09 -22.63
N VAL A 13 -18.60 -65.04 -22.21
CA VAL A 13 -17.17 -65.18 -22.50
C VAL A 13 -17.03 -66.06 -23.74
N LEU A 14 -16.16 -65.68 -24.69
CA LEU A 14 -15.44 -66.53 -25.66
C LEU A 14 -14.30 -65.65 -26.22
N SER A 15 -13.08 -65.71 -25.68
CA SER A 15 -11.98 -66.63 -26.03
C SER A 15 -11.63 -66.63 -27.53
N GLY A 16 -10.45 -66.11 -27.88
CA GLY A 16 -9.90 -66.31 -29.24
C GLY A 16 -8.69 -65.46 -29.64
N ARG A 17 -7.50 -65.86 -29.17
CA ARG A 17 -6.17 -65.73 -29.81
C ARG A 17 -5.55 -64.35 -30.10
N ARG A 18 -4.45 -64.09 -29.38
CA ARG A 18 -3.35 -63.18 -29.75
C ARG A 18 -2.65 -63.64 -31.03
N PRO A 19 -2.05 -62.71 -31.77
CA PRO A 19 -0.64 -62.85 -32.11
C PRO A 19 0.18 -61.71 -31.51
N ALA A 20 1.35 -62.09 -31.02
CA ALA A 20 2.41 -61.19 -30.62
C ALA A 20 2.92 -60.41 -31.83
N GLY A 21 3.24 -59.12 -31.66
CA GLY A 21 3.89 -58.35 -32.72
C GLY A 21 4.01 -56.87 -32.37
N ALA A 22 5.25 -56.48 -32.08
CA ALA A 22 5.79 -55.11 -32.08
C ALA A 22 5.31 -54.14 -30.97
N VAL A 23 6.09 -54.17 -29.88
CA VAL A 23 6.42 -52.95 -29.13
C VAL A 23 7.14 -52.00 -30.09
N VAL A 24 6.51 -50.88 -30.44
CA VAL A 24 7.21 -49.68 -30.90
C VAL A 24 6.80 -48.58 -29.95
N GLY A 25 7.73 -48.25 -29.05
CA GLY A 25 7.56 -47.21 -28.06
C GLY A 25 7.40 -45.85 -28.73
N SER A 26 6.32 -45.16 -28.41
CA SER A 26 6.26 -43.71 -28.51
C SER A 26 6.42 -43.16 -27.10
N LEU A 27 7.68 -42.98 -26.66
CA LEU A 27 8.00 -41.98 -25.66
C LEU A 27 7.65 -40.63 -26.30
N ALA A 28 6.43 -40.16 -26.10
CA ALA A 28 6.13 -38.74 -26.27
C ALA A 28 6.91 -38.02 -25.15
N VAL A 29 8.10 -37.54 -25.48
CA VAL A 29 8.84 -36.58 -24.66
C VAL A 29 7.94 -35.35 -24.55
N ALA A 30 7.19 -35.25 -23.45
CA ALA A 30 6.55 -34.02 -23.05
C ALA A 30 7.68 -33.01 -22.83
N MET A 31 7.96 -32.22 -23.85
CA MET A 31 8.92 -31.15 -23.84
C MET A 31 8.31 -30.05 -22.96
N THR A 32 8.43 -30.22 -21.64
CA THR A 32 8.04 -29.21 -20.65
C THR A 32 8.98 -28.04 -20.86
N ALA A 33 8.57 -27.09 -21.70
CA ALA A 33 9.22 -25.80 -21.82
C ALA A 33 9.14 -25.15 -20.44
N PHE A 34 10.23 -25.26 -19.67
CA PHE A 34 10.46 -24.40 -18.51
C PHE A 34 10.60 -22.99 -19.07
N LEU A 35 9.48 -22.28 -19.24
CA LEU A 35 9.45 -20.85 -19.38
C LEU A 35 10.09 -20.30 -18.11
N HIS A 36 11.38 -19.98 -18.22
CA HIS A 36 12.11 -19.29 -17.16
C HIS A 36 11.48 -17.90 -17.09
N PHE A 37 10.54 -17.72 -16.17
CA PHE A 37 10.08 -16.40 -15.76
C PHE A 37 11.25 -15.71 -15.07
N SER A 38 12.14 -15.11 -15.85
CA SER A 38 13.12 -14.16 -15.33
C SER A 38 12.31 -13.00 -14.77
N PRO A 39 12.34 -12.73 -13.45
CA PRO A 39 11.69 -11.55 -12.93
C PRO A 39 12.30 -10.34 -13.64
N ALA A 40 11.46 -9.46 -14.19
CA ALA A 40 11.91 -8.21 -14.76
C ALA A 40 12.61 -7.42 -13.66
N ARG A 41 13.93 -7.23 -13.79
CA ARG A 41 14.68 -6.35 -12.89
C ARG A 41 14.50 -4.92 -13.36
N ALA A 42 14.01 -4.04 -12.48
CA ALA A 42 13.78 -2.62 -12.77
C ALA A 42 15.07 -1.77 -12.80
N ALA A 43 16.18 -2.36 -12.37
CA ALA A 43 17.51 -1.77 -12.35
C ALA A 43 18.42 -2.43 -13.41
N ASP A 44 19.65 -1.93 -13.58
CA ASP A 44 20.64 -2.59 -14.43
C ASP A 44 21.05 -3.98 -13.89
N ALA A 45 21.99 -4.63 -14.58
CA ALA A 45 22.41 -6.00 -14.25
C ALA A 45 22.98 -6.14 -12.82
N ASP A 46 23.52 -5.05 -12.26
CA ASP A 46 24.13 -5.00 -10.93
C ASP A 46 23.16 -4.47 -9.87
N GLY A 47 21.92 -4.14 -10.27
CA GLY A 47 20.93 -3.52 -9.39
C GLY A 47 21.13 -2.01 -9.24
N ALA A 48 22.01 -1.40 -10.03
CA ALA A 48 22.21 0.04 -10.04
C ALA A 48 21.15 0.74 -10.89
N PHE A 49 20.84 1.98 -10.49
CA PHE A 49 19.87 2.82 -11.15
C PHE A 49 20.30 4.29 -11.07
N ALA A 50 19.92 5.06 -12.08
CA ALA A 50 20.21 6.49 -12.11
C ALA A 50 19.22 7.26 -11.22
N ILE A 51 19.74 8.01 -10.27
CA ILE A 51 18.95 8.94 -9.45
C ILE A 51 18.82 10.26 -10.20
N LYS A 52 17.62 10.83 -10.21
CA LYS A 52 17.31 12.09 -10.90
C LYS A 52 17.04 13.22 -9.91
N ASP A 53 17.39 14.43 -10.32
CA ASP A 53 17.05 15.71 -9.70
C ASP A 53 17.24 15.74 -8.18
N ALA A 54 16.21 16.13 -7.41
CA ALA A 54 16.30 16.34 -5.97
C ALA A 54 16.77 15.07 -5.21
N GLY A 55 16.57 13.88 -5.76
CA GLY A 55 17.06 12.63 -5.17
C GLY A 55 18.58 12.54 -5.05
N THR A 56 19.35 13.28 -5.88
CA THR A 56 20.82 13.31 -5.80
C THR A 56 21.34 14.31 -4.78
N GLN A 57 20.47 15.18 -4.25
CA GLN A 57 20.84 16.15 -3.21
C GLN A 57 21.11 15.43 -1.88
N THR A 58 21.74 16.12 -0.93
CA THR A 58 22.00 15.57 0.40
C THR A 58 20.96 16.05 1.43
N CYS A 59 20.88 15.36 2.56
CA CYS A 59 20.05 15.77 3.68
C CYS A 59 20.43 17.17 4.18
N GLY A 60 21.72 17.51 4.27
CA GLY A 60 22.17 18.85 4.64
C GLY A 60 21.68 19.92 3.67
N ALA A 61 21.75 19.66 2.36
CA ALA A 61 21.24 20.57 1.34
C ALA A 61 19.72 20.77 1.45
N PHE A 62 18.97 19.67 1.64
CA PHE A 62 17.52 19.73 1.83
C PHE A 62 17.12 20.51 3.10
N LEU A 63 17.76 20.23 4.23
CA LEU A 63 17.50 20.91 5.50
C LEU A 63 17.77 22.42 5.39
N LYS A 64 18.87 22.80 4.73
CA LYS A 64 19.16 24.20 4.42
C LYS A 64 18.06 24.84 3.57
N THR A 65 17.65 24.19 2.47
CA THR A 65 16.55 24.68 1.62
C THR A 65 15.24 24.84 2.41
N TRP A 66 14.96 23.91 3.31
CA TRP A 66 13.79 23.96 4.18
C TRP A 66 13.81 25.19 5.09
N ASP A 67 14.92 25.42 5.79
CA ASP A 67 15.03 26.50 6.78
C ASP A 67 15.04 27.89 6.12
N GLU A 68 15.55 28.00 4.90
CA GLU A 68 15.55 29.25 4.12
C GLU A 68 14.15 29.60 3.55
N GLY A 69 13.17 28.69 3.64
CA GLY A 69 11.81 28.92 3.14
C GLY A 69 11.73 29.19 1.63
N ASN A 70 12.68 28.66 0.87
CA ASN A 70 12.86 28.98 -0.54
C ASN A 70 11.89 28.19 -1.45
N ARG A 71 11.55 28.78 -2.61
CA ARG A 71 10.73 28.19 -3.68
C ARG A 71 11.28 26.83 -4.18
N ASP A 72 12.56 26.56 -3.94
CA ASP A 72 13.25 25.33 -4.32
C ASP A 72 12.71 24.07 -3.63
N LEU A 73 11.94 24.19 -2.56
CA LEU A 73 11.21 23.05 -1.97
C LEU A 73 10.28 22.34 -2.97
N SER A 74 9.82 23.07 -4.00
CA SER A 74 8.99 22.50 -5.07
C SER A 74 9.73 21.42 -5.87
N HIS A 75 11.05 21.50 -5.98
CA HIS A 75 11.86 20.46 -6.65
C HIS A 75 11.85 19.16 -5.85
N TYR A 76 11.96 19.24 -4.52
CA TYR A 76 11.83 18.09 -3.64
C TYR A 76 10.40 17.54 -3.65
N ALA A 77 9.38 18.40 -3.63
CA ALA A 77 7.97 17.99 -3.71
C ALA A 77 7.67 17.21 -4.99
N GLY A 78 8.07 17.75 -6.15
CA GLY A 78 7.86 17.11 -7.45
C GLY A 78 8.60 15.79 -7.56
N TRP A 79 9.83 15.73 -7.03
CA TRP A 79 10.60 14.48 -6.97
C TRP A 79 9.93 13.44 -6.07
N VAL A 80 9.46 13.82 -4.87
CA VAL A 80 8.75 12.92 -3.94
C VAL A 80 7.51 12.34 -4.61
N ALA A 81 6.67 13.17 -5.23
CA ALA A 81 5.45 12.72 -5.91
C ALA A 81 5.76 11.75 -7.07
N GLY A 82 6.74 12.08 -7.91
CA GLY A 82 7.15 11.24 -9.04
C GLY A 82 7.78 9.92 -8.60
N TYR A 83 8.68 9.96 -7.61
CA TYR A 83 9.35 8.78 -7.08
C TYR A 83 8.35 7.84 -6.40
N LEU A 84 7.43 8.37 -5.59
CA LEU A 84 6.37 7.58 -4.95
C LEU A 84 5.43 6.95 -6.00
N THR A 85 5.06 7.67 -7.05
CA THR A 85 4.27 7.11 -8.16
C THR A 85 4.98 5.92 -8.80
N GLY A 86 6.30 6.04 -9.05
CA GLY A 86 7.11 4.93 -9.55
C GLY A 86 7.18 3.76 -8.56
N LEU A 87 7.36 4.04 -7.26
CA LEU A 87 7.36 3.00 -6.24
C LEU A 87 6.02 2.26 -6.18
N ASN A 88 4.88 2.97 -6.26
CA ASN A 88 3.55 2.35 -6.32
C ASN A 88 3.42 1.44 -7.55
N GLN A 89 3.91 1.86 -8.72
CA GLN A 89 3.85 1.05 -9.94
C GLN A 89 4.70 -0.23 -9.89
N PHE A 90 5.88 -0.18 -9.26
CA PHE A 90 6.88 -1.25 -9.34
C PHE A 90 7.07 -2.05 -8.04
N THR A 91 6.35 -1.71 -6.97
CA THR A 91 6.36 -2.48 -5.73
C THR A 91 5.23 -3.50 -5.73
N ALA A 92 5.59 -4.79 -5.70
CA ALA A 92 4.60 -5.85 -5.64
C ALA A 92 3.74 -5.75 -4.37
N GLY A 93 2.42 -5.88 -4.52
CA GLY A 93 1.48 -5.84 -3.40
C GLY A 93 1.34 -4.46 -2.75
N ALA A 94 1.61 -3.40 -3.51
CA ALA A 94 1.31 -2.02 -3.14
C ALA A 94 0.43 -1.39 -4.24
N TYR A 95 -0.74 -0.90 -3.85
CA TYR A 95 -1.52 0.05 -4.63
C TYR A 95 -1.06 1.47 -4.31
N ASP A 96 -0.92 1.77 -3.01
CA ASP A 96 -0.40 3.05 -2.53
C ASP A 96 0.45 2.87 -1.26
N LEU A 97 1.71 3.27 -1.34
CA LEU A 97 2.68 3.19 -0.23
C LEU A 97 2.54 4.33 0.78
N ALA A 98 1.85 5.42 0.44
CA ALA A 98 1.60 6.54 1.35
C ALA A 98 0.14 7.01 1.20
N PRO A 99 -0.84 6.15 1.55
CA PRO A 99 -2.23 6.30 1.14
C PRO A 99 -2.97 7.46 1.83
N TRP A 100 -2.39 8.06 2.86
CA TRP A 100 -3.02 9.13 3.60
C TRP A 100 -2.17 10.39 3.68
N GLN A 101 -0.89 10.33 3.30
CA GLN A 101 0.04 11.42 3.43
C GLN A 101 -0.04 12.33 2.20
N SER A 102 -0.14 13.64 2.41
CA SER A 102 0.13 14.61 1.34
C SER A 102 1.63 14.70 1.05
N THR A 103 1.98 15.27 -0.11
CA THR A 103 3.39 15.55 -0.47
C THR A 103 4.09 16.41 0.59
N GLU A 104 3.40 17.40 1.14
CA GLU A 104 3.90 18.29 2.19
C GLU A 104 4.14 17.51 3.49
N THR A 105 3.21 16.62 3.87
CA THR A 105 3.39 15.71 5.01
C THR A 105 4.64 14.84 4.81
N LEU A 106 4.79 14.24 3.63
CA LEU A 106 5.96 13.42 3.28
C LEU A 106 7.27 14.22 3.33
N LEU A 107 7.28 15.45 2.84
CA LEU A 107 8.45 16.32 2.94
C LEU A 107 8.79 16.66 4.40
N GLY A 108 7.79 16.98 5.22
CA GLY A 108 7.97 17.23 6.64
C GLY A 108 8.51 16.00 7.40
N MET A 109 8.00 14.81 7.10
CA MET A 109 8.52 13.55 7.64
C MET A 109 9.97 13.31 7.18
N THR A 110 10.28 13.60 5.92
CA THR A 110 11.63 13.45 5.37
C THR A 110 12.60 14.43 6.01
N ARG A 111 12.16 15.65 6.35
CA ARG A 111 12.94 16.63 7.13
C ARG A 111 13.31 16.05 8.49
N SER A 112 12.31 15.48 9.18
CA SER A 112 12.55 14.81 10.46
C SER A 112 13.54 13.65 10.32
N ALA A 113 13.43 12.83 9.28
CA ALA A 113 14.35 11.74 9.02
C ALA A 113 15.78 12.23 8.72
N CYS A 114 15.94 13.24 7.85
CA CYS A 114 17.22 13.83 7.50
C CYS A 114 17.93 14.47 8.71
N GLY A 115 17.19 15.11 9.63
CA GLY A 115 17.76 15.66 10.86
C GLY A 115 18.34 14.60 11.82
N GLN A 116 18.09 13.32 11.56
CA GLN A 116 18.58 12.18 12.34
C GLN A 116 19.66 11.37 11.59
N MET A 117 20.16 11.88 10.46
CA MET A 117 21.11 11.21 9.58
C MET A 117 22.34 12.10 9.34
N PRO A 118 23.48 11.52 8.91
CA PRO A 118 24.63 12.31 8.44
C PRO A 118 24.23 13.24 7.29
N GLU A 119 24.75 14.46 7.27
CA GLU A 119 24.35 15.50 6.31
C GLU A 119 24.59 15.11 4.86
N GLU A 120 25.59 14.27 4.60
CA GLU A 120 25.97 13.73 3.30
C GLU A 120 25.04 12.62 2.79
N THR A 121 24.13 12.11 3.63
CA THR A 121 23.14 11.12 3.22
C THR A 121 22.32 11.67 2.06
N ARG A 122 22.15 10.91 0.98
CA ARG A 122 21.35 11.37 -0.16
C ARG A 122 19.89 11.47 0.25
N PHE A 123 19.21 12.48 -0.26
CA PHE A 123 17.79 12.72 -0.03
C PHE A 123 16.94 11.49 -0.41
N LEU A 124 17.28 10.84 -1.54
CA LEU A 124 16.64 9.58 -1.93
C LEU A 124 16.74 8.51 -0.84
N ASP A 125 17.92 8.32 -0.23
CA ASP A 125 18.13 7.24 0.74
C ASP A 125 17.33 7.50 2.02
N ALA A 126 17.25 8.77 2.45
CA ALA A 126 16.43 9.18 3.58
C ALA A 126 14.93 8.96 3.30
N PHE A 127 14.45 9.40 2.13
CA PHE A 127 13.05 9.21 1.72
C PHE A 127 12.69 7.73 1.55
N ALA A 128 13.54 6.95 0.89
CA ALA A 128 13.32 5.52 0.69
C ALA A 128 13.24 4.79 2.04
N ARG A 129 14.10 5.13 3.01
CA ARG A 129 14.02 4.57 4.37
C ARG A 129 12.70 4.92 5.05
N LEU A 130 12.23 6.16 4.92
CA LEU A 130 10.91 6.59 5.43
C LEU A 130 9.80 5.72 4.82
N ILE A 131 9.76 5.56 3.50
CA ILE A 131 8.73 4.74 2.83
C ILE A 131 8.82 3.27 3.26
N GLN A 132 10.02 2.71 3.40
CA GLN A 132 10.19 1.33 3.87
C GLN A 132 9.66 1.12 5.29
N GLN A 133 9.82 2.11 6.17
CA GLN A 133 9.25 2.05 7.53
C GLN A 133 7.72 2.10 7.51
N MET A 134 7.13 2.80 6.55
CA MET A 134 5.68 2.92 6.40
C MET A 134 5.05 1.79 5.57
N ALA A 135 5.86 0.93 4.93
CA ALA A 135 5.37 -0.15 4.09
C ALA A 135 4.30 -1.06 4.73
N PRO A 136 4.30 -1.35 6.06
CA PRO A 136 3.21 -2.08 6.70
C PRO A 136 1.84 -1.40 6.65
N MET A 137 1.79 -0.08 6.49
CA MET A 137 0.56 0.74 6.42
C MET A 137 0.11 1.05 4.98
N ARG A 138 0.72 0.43 3.98
CA ARG A 138 0.36 0.60 2.58
C ARG A 138 -1.06 0.11 2.30
N LEU A 139 -1.71 0.67 1.28
CA LEU A 139 -2.85 0.02 0.63
C LEU A 139 -2.33 -1.08 -0.30
N PRO A 140 -2.72 -2.35 -0.13
CA PRO A 140 -2.26 -3.44 -0.98
C PRO A 140 -3.07 -3.60 -2.27
N ALA A 141 -4.26 -2.98 -2.33
CA ALA A 141 -5.21 -3.06 -3.44
C ALA A 141 -5.96 -1.72 -3.59
N PRO A 142 -6.62 -1.49 -4.73
CA PRO A 142 -7.47 -0.32 -4.90
C PRO A 142 -8.56 -0.25 -3.81
N SER A 143 -8.83 0.96 -3.32
CA SER A 143 -9.92 1.28 -2.40
C SER A 143 -10.77 2.37 -3.06
N ASP A 144 -12.10 2.30 -2.84
CA ASP A 144 -13.00 3.37 -3.25
C ASP A 144 -12.69 4.66 -2.45
N LEU A 145 -13.13 5.79 -3.02
CA LEU A 145 -12.93 7.12 -2.46
C LEU A 145 -14.22 7.62 -1.82
N GLU A 146 -14.11 8.07 -0.59
CA GLU A 146 -15.20 8.64 0.17
C GLU A 146 -14.96 10.13 0.41
N GLY A 147 -16.02 10.93 0.24
CA GLY A 147 -16.00 12.35 0.58
C GLY A 147 -16.30 12.58 2.06
N VAL A 148 -15.32 13.06 2.82
CA VAL A 148 -15.51 13.47 4.22
C VAL A 148 -15.74 14.98 4.29
N ARG A 149 -16.76 15.41 5.05
CA ARG A 149 -17.12 16.83 5.10
C ARG A 149 -17.71 17.22 6.45
N ARG A 150 -17.36 18.41 6.92
CA ARG A 150 -17.93 19.06 8.10
C ARG A 150 -18.04 20.56 7.85
N GLY A 151 -19.27 21.06 7.78
CA GLY A 151 -19.54 22.44 7.34
C GLY A 151 -19.02 22.68 5.92
N GLU A 152 -18.18 23.71 5.76
CA GLU A 152 -17.55 24.10 4.49
C GLU A 152 -16.25 23.34 4.19
N ARG A 153 -15.68 22.62 5.18
CA ARG A 153 -14.43 21.87 5.00
C ARG A 153 -14.74 20.45 4.55
N GLY A 154 -14.01 19.96 3.56
CA GLY A 154 -14.09 18.56 3.14
C GLY A 154 -13.01 18.19 2.15
N PHE A 155 -12.78 16.89 2.00
CA PHE A 155 -11.82 16.31 1.07
C PHE A 155 -12.22 14.85 0.78
N VAL A 156 -11.51 14.20 -0.13
CA VAL A 156 -11.69 12.78 -0.43
C VAL A 156 -10.58 11.96 0.23
N ILE A 157 -10.93 10.78 0.72
CA ILE A 157 -10.01 9.83 1.34
C ILE A 157 -10.38 8.41 0.90
N TYR A 158 -9.44 7.48 0.91
CA TYR A 158 -9.75 6.07 0.71
C TYR A 158 -10.62 5.54 1.84
N GLU A 159 -11.67 4.78 1.50
CA GLU A 159 -12.54 4.08 2.47
C GLU A 159 -11.72 3.23 3.45
N ASP A 160 -10.73 2.48 2.95
CA ASP A 160 -9.86 1.65 3.78
C ASP A 160 -9.05 2.46 4.81
N VAL A 161 -8.60 3.65 4.41
CA VAL A 161 -7.87 4.58 5.30
C VAL A 161 -8.82 5.16 6.34
N LEU A 162 -10.02 5.56 5.95
CA LEU A 162 -11.03 6.07 6.88
C LEU A 162 -11.41 4.99 7.90
N ALA A 163 -11.65 3.76 7.45
CA ALA A 163 -11.97 2.65 8.32
C ALA A 163 -10.82 2.33 9.29
N ALA A 164 -9.56 2.41 8.83
CA ALA A 164 -8.39 2.27 9.70
C ALA A 164 -8.33 3.40 10.74
N ALA A 165 -8.62 4.64 10.36
CA ALA A 165 -8.68 5.77 11.27
C ALA A 165 -9.78 5.59 12.32
N LYS A 166 -10.99 5.16 11.92
CA LYS A 166 -12.11 4.88 12.84
C LYS A 166 -11.79 3.74 13.81
N ARG A 167 -11.17 2.64 13.34
CA ARG A 167 -10.70 1.56 14.24
C ARG A 167 -9.67 2.06 15.24
N ARG A 168 -8.73 2.90 14.81
CA ARG A 168 -7.73 3.46 15.71
C ARG A 168 -8.36 4.39 16.75
N LEU A 169 -9.26 5.25 16.30
CA LEU A 169 -10.00 6.17 17.15
C LEU A 169 -10.82 5.42 18.23
N ALA A 170 -11.47 4.32 17.86
CA ALA A 170 -12.13 3.40 18.78
C ALA A 170 -11.17 2.76 19.79
N ALA A 171 -9.97 2.37 19.36
CA ALA A 171 -8.95 1.83 20.26
C ALA A 171 -8.41 2.87 21.26
N GLU A 172 -8.45 4.16 20.91
CA GLU A 172 -8.11 5.29 21.79
C GLU A 172 -9.30 5.71 22.70
N GLY A 173 -10.45 5.03 22.60
CA GLY A 173 -11.60 5.25 23.49
C GLY A 173 -12.63 6.28 22.99
N PHE A 174 -12.52 6.74 21.75
CA PHE A 174 -13.51 7.61 21.11
C PHE A 174 -14.44 6.76 20.22
N ASP A 175 -15.75 7.00 20.21
CA ASP A 175 -16.69 6.17 19.45
C ASP A 175 -17.07 6.81 18.10
N PRO A 176 -16.46 6.40 16.97
CA PRO A 176 -16.83 6.89 15.64
C PRO A 176 -17.95 6.07 14.98
N GLY A 177 -18.60 5.17 15.72
CA GLY A 177 -19.47 4.15 15.14
C GLY A 177 -18.71 3.05 14.40
N PRO A 178 -19.41 2.19 13.62
CA PRO A 178 -18.79 1.09 12.88
C PRO A 178 -17.73 1.58 11.92
N ALA A 179 -16.56 0.94 11.87
CA ALA A 179 -15.43 1.42 11.09
C ALA A 179 -15.70 1.45 9.57
N GLU A 180 -16.48 0.49 9.08
CA GLU A 180 -16.84 0.31 7.67
C GLU A 180 -18.09 1.10 7.27
N ALA A 181 -18.74 1.81 8.22
CA ALA A 181 -19.81 2.73 7.89
C ALA A 181 -19.25 4.03 7.32
N GLU A 182 -20.04 4.68 6.46
CA GLU A 182 -19.77 6.02 5.93
C GLU A 182 -19.46 7.03 7.05
N PHE A 183 -18.74 8.08 6.69
CA PHE A 183 -18.44 9.22 7.51
C PHE A 183 -19.70 10.02 7.78
N ASP A 184 -20.15 10.00 9.03
CA ASP A 184 -21.33 10.71 9.50
C ASP A 184 -21.00 11.68 10.65
N GLN A 185 -22.04 12.25 11.25
CA GLN A 185 -21.88 13.17 12.37
C GLN A 185 -21.24 12.49 13.59
N THR A 186 -21.54 11.20 13.83
CA THR A 186 -20.96 10.43 14.94
C THR A 186 -19.44 10.28 14.75
N ALA A 187 -19.00 9.88 13.56
CA ALA A 187 -17.58 9.84 13.22
C ALA A 187 -16.92 11.21 13.38
N SER A 188 -17.56 12.27 12.86
CA SER A 188 -17.05 13.64 12.95
C SER A 188 -16.87 14.12 14.40
N ASP A 189 -17.84 13.84 15.26
CA ASP A 189 -17.80 14.21 16.69
C ASP A 189 -16.71 13.42 17.44
N ALA A 190 -16.47 12.17 17.07
CA ALA A 190 -15.37 11.37 17.62
C ALA A 190 -14.00 11.94 17.24
N PHE A 191 -13.79 12.32 15.97
CA PHE A 191 -12.56 13.00 15.55
C PHE A 191 -12.36 14.32 16.28
N LEU A 192 -13.43 15.10 16.46
CA LEU A 192 -13.39 16.36 17.19
C LEU A 192 -12.96 16.14 18.66
N ALA A 193 -13.51 15.12 19.32
CA ALA A 193 -13.15 14.78 20.69
C ALA A 193 -11.68 14.34 20.82
N PHE A 194 -11.20 13.54 19.87
CA PHE A 194 -9.79 13.13 19.81
C PHE A 194 -8.86 14.32 19.58
N GLN A 195 -9.19 15.20 18.62
CA GLN A 195 -8.40 16.40 18.36
C GLN A 195 -8.28 17.27 19.60
N LYS A 196 -9.40 17.49 20.30
CA LYS A 196 -9.42 18.22 21.56
C LYS A 196 -8.57 17.56 22.65
N ALA A 197 -8.62 16.23 22.76
CA ALA A 197 -7.84 15.50 23.76
C ALA A 197 -6.32 15.51 23.50
N HIS A 198 -5.91 15.79 22.27
CA HIS A 198 -4.51 15.81 21.84
C HIS A 198 -4.01 17.19 21.40
N ASP A 199 -4.71 18.27 21.79
CA ASP A 199 -4.34 19.66 21.47
C ASP A 199 -4.13 19.92 19.96
N LEU A 200 -4.94 19.25 19.12
CA LEU A 200 -4.97 19.45 17.67
C LEU A 200 -6.01 20.51 17.29
N GLU A 201 -5.96 20.98 16.04
CA GLU A 201 -7.03 21.81 15.51
C GLU A 201 -8.34 21.01 15.47
N GLU A 202 -9.39 21.57 16.07
CA GLU A 202 -10.72 20.99 16.21
C GLU A 202 -11.52 21.03 14.89
N THR A 203 -11.04 20.31 13.87
CA THR A 203 -11.66 20.26 12.53
C THR A 203 -12.84 19.29 12.45
N GLY A 204 -12.88 18.28 13.33
CA GLY A 204 -13.83 17.17 13.28
C GLY A 204 -13.70 16.29 12.03
N LEU A 205 -12.54 16.31 11.38
CA LEU A 205 -12.22 15.57 10.15
C LEU A 205 -10.92 14.77 10.33
N PRO A 206 -10.73 13.65 9.62
CA PRO A 206 -9.48 12.90 9.59
C PRO A 206 -8.39 13.64 8.78
N ASP A 207 -8.04 14.87 9.16
CA ASP A 207 -7.02 15.67 8.46
C ASP A 207 -5.59 15.13 8.66
N GLN A 208 -4.63 15.69 7.93
CA GLN A 208 -3.24 15.22 7.93
C GLN A 208 -2.62 15.15 9.33
N LYS A 209 -2.88 16.13 10.20
CA LYS A 209 -2.34 16.14 11.58
C LYS A 209 -3.02 15.10 12.44
N THR A 210 -4.33 14.94 12.27
CA THR A 210 -5.13 13.92 12.95
C THR A 210 -4.68 12.52 12.58
N LEU A 211 -4.52 12.23 11.29
CA LEU A 211 -4.06 10.92 10.80
C LEU A 211 -2.61 10.64 11.19
N PHE A 212 -1.75 11.65 11.17
CA PHE A 212 -0.38 11.53 11.69
C PHE A 212 -0.38 11.13 13.17
N LYS A 213 -1.18 11.80 14.00
CA LYS A 213 -1.31 11.48 15.42
C LYS A 213 -1.84 10.06 15.63
N LEU A 214 -2.90 9.67 14.92
CA LEU A 214 -3.51 8.35 15.04
C LEU A 214 -2.57 7.21 14.62
N PHE A 215 -1.87 7.36 13.49
CA PHE A 215 -1.10 6.25 12.90
C PHE A 215 0.37 6.21 13.31
N ILE A 216 1.00 7.35 13.59
CA ILE A 216 2.45 7.44 13.85
C ILE A 216 2.76 7.68 15.33
N GLN A 217 1.95 8.48 16.03
CA GLN A 217 2.20 8.88 17.41
C GLN A 217 0.99 8.64 18.32
N PRO A 218 0.54 7.38 18.40
CA PRO A 218 -0.60 7.08 19.24
C PRO A 218 -0.35 7.39 20.72
N GLY A 219 -1.42 7.58 21.49
CA GLY A 219 -1.32 7.78 22.93
C GLY A 219 -0.50 6.67 23.59
N GLU A 220 0.41 7.07 24.49
CA GLU A 220 1.09 6.16 25.43
C GLU A 220 0.11 5.58 26.45
#